data_AF-A0A671UCL6-F1
#
_entry.id   AF-A0A671UCL6-F1
#
_cell.length_a   1.000
_cell.length_b   1.000
_cell.length_c   1.000
_cell.angle_alpha   90.00
_cell.angle_beta   90.00
_cell.angle_gamma   90.00
#
_symmetry.space_group_name_H-M   'P 1'
#
loop_
_entity.id
_entity.type
_entity.pdbx_description
1 polymer ?
#
loop_
_entity_poly.entity_id
_entity_poly.type
_entity_poly.pdbx_seq_one_letter_code
_entity_poly.pdbx_strand_id
1 'polypeptide(L)'
;MSAVSQAPRRLLQDCCSVLDHQTPGGLCGCCWALRPRYKRLVDNIFPEDPEDGLVKANMEKLTFFALSAPEKLDRIAAYLSERLTRELNRHRYGYVCIAMEAMEQLLLACHCQSINLLVESFLSTLRLLLEADKPHLHILATNSFVKFANIEEDTPSYHRSYDFFVSRFSEMCHSEHEDLDVQNRIRVSGIRGLQGVVRKTVDDELQVNIWEPRHMEQIVPALLVNLQQHTHADSESPAEQTEVCFRELLGRAAYGHINNAIRPVLMHLDSHRLWEGRSFAVQCFQIIMYSIQSQHSHLVIQQLLGHLDANSRSPASVRAGIVEVLSEAAVIEATGSVGPTVLEVFNTLLRQLRQSVDYQLTGYYDNAGKRRTTSREEKTLQDAVIKTIGSFANTLPIYQRSEVMLFIMGKIPVPGIYPALGSPNAGYHSHLNLLTALPSSFLEPLLSFTLMEDPEIRLLVLSILTSLIDRCHNAARLAAVRSRLNRHNTQQHFLEDRCSRQDNLFIRKHAQRLYRHVYLTCKEESSGRGHYQALITLLAVLSVELANEEVVVDLIRLVLALQELALSSQECLSVFNRCGVHAVCAAFINLLSQLGPPPPLHQHVTQVRRWSVCVCVCVCVCDEGVYMHKIRCS
;
A
#
# COMPACT_ATOMS: atom_id res chain seq x y z
N MET A 1 -42.63 -76.15 20.16
CA MET A 1 -42.28 -77.12 19.10
C MET A 1 -41.98 -76.29 17.86
N SER A 2 -40.81 -76.27 17.26
CA SER A 2 -39.75 -77.27 17.10
C SER A 2 -38.39 -76.56 16.97
N ALA A 3 -37.36 -77.21 17.51
CA ALA A 3 -35.97 -76.82 17.46
C ALA A 3 -35.36 -77.08 16.08
N VAL A 4 -34.48 -76.21 15.59
CA VAL A 4 -33.36 -76.59 14.69
C VAL A 4 -32.11 -75.74 14.98
N SER A 5 -31.03 -76.51 15.19
CA SER A 5 -29.61 -76.29 15.48
C SER A 5 -28.85 -75.07 14.94
N GLN A 6 -28.00 -74.54 15.82
CA GLN A 6 -26.81 -73.72 15.56
C GLN A 6 -25.60 -74.57 15.05
N ALA A 7 -24.73 -73.91 14.26
CA ALA A 7 -23.33 -74.23 13.92
C ALA A 7 -23.06 -75.40 12.93
N PRO A 8 -22.04 -75.32 12.02
CA PRO A 8 -20.73 -74.70 12.25
C PRO A 8 -20.21 -73.77 11.12
N ARG A 9 -19.83 -72.53 11.48
CA ARG A 9 -18.96 -71.66 10.64
C ARG A 9 -17.73 -71.12 11.39
N ARG A 10 -17.47 -71.59 12.62
CA ARG A 10 -16.39 -71.09 13.48
C ARG A 10 -15.04 -71.81 13.36
N LEU A 11 -14.86 -72.76 12.44
CA LEU A 11 -13.61 -73.52 12.31
C LEU A 11 -12.73 -73.14 11.09
N LEU A 12 -13.12 -72.15 10.29
CA LEU A 12 -12.33 -71.70 9.13
C LEU A 12 -11.63 -70.35 9.33
N GLN A 13 -11.87 -69.68 10.46
CA GLN A 13 -11.33 -68.33 10.72
C GLN A 13 -10.06 -68.33 11.59
N ASP A 14 -9.78 -69.44 12.29
CA ASP A 14 -8.64 -69.56 13.21
C ASP A 14 -7.34 -70.12 12.58
N CYS A 15 -7.36 -70.51 11.29
CA CYS A 15 -6.14 -70.97 10.60
C CYS A 15 -5.39 -69.86 9.84
N CYS A 16 -5.99 -68.68 9.65
CA CYS A 16 -5.34 -67.57 8.94
C CYS A 16 -4.61 -66.58 9.86
N SER A 17 -4.85 -66.63 11.17
CA SER A 17 -4.30 -65.68 12.15
C SER A 17 -3.00 -66.12 12.83
N VAL A 18 -2.48 -67.32 12.50
CA VAL A 18 -1.34 -67.92 13.24
C VAL A 18 0.01 -67.83 12.48
N LEU A 19 0.06 -67.25 11.28
CA LEU A 19 1.30 -67.20 10.47
C LEU A 19 1.99 -65.82 10.39
N ASP A 20 1.43 -64.77 11.01
CA ASP A 20 1.98 -63.40 10.89
C ASP A 20 2.87 -62.94 12.06
N HIS A 21 3.21 -63.82 13.00
CA HIS A 21 4.17 -63.52 14.07
C HIS A 21 5.28 -64.57 14.17
N GLN A 22 6.43 -64.30 13.52
CA GLN A 22 7.78 -64.48 14.09
C GLN A 22 8.88 -64.11 13.07
N THR A 23 9.95 -63.51 13.58
CA THR A 23 11.13 -62.96 12.88
C THR A 23 12.18 -64.06 12.57
N PRO A 24 13.42 -63.70 12.13
CA PRO A 24 14.07 -64.25 10.94
C PRO A 24 14.90 -65.51 11.21
N GLY A 25 14.97 -66.41 10.22
CA GLY A 25 15.95 -67.50 10.20
C GLY A 25 15.31 -68.86 10.01
N GLY A 26 15.31 -69.31 8.75
CA GLY A 26 15.12 -70.70 8.38
C GLY A 26 13.67 -71.17 8.37
N LEU A 27 13.09 -71.32 7.16
CA LEU A 27 12.35 -72.52 6.72
C LEU A 27 11.73 -72.34 5.32
N CYS A 28 12.16 -73.23 4.41
CA CYS A 28 11.51 -73.74 3.20
C CYS A 28 11.11 -72.79 2.06
N GLY A 29 11.88 -72.85 0.95
CA GLY A 29 11.64 -72.16 -0.32
C GLY A 29 10.41 -72.59 -1.13
N CYS A 30 9.51 -73.44 -0.59
CA CYS A 30 8.30 -73.91 -1.28
C CYS A 30 7.05 -73.06 -1.02
N CYS A 31 7.07 -72.16 -0.03
CA CYS A 31 5.92 -71.29 0.31
C CYS A 31 5.84 -70.01 -0.55
N TRP A 32 6.85 -69.73 -1.37
CA TRP A 32 6.83 -68.61 -2.32
C TRP A 32 5.66 -68.72 -3.31
N ALA A 33 5.24 -69.93 -3.66
CA ALA A 33 4.14 -70.19 -4.60
C ALA A 33 2.72 -69.99 -4.00
N LEU A 34 2.58 -69.84 -2.67
CA LEU A 34 1.30 -69.60 -1.99
C LEU A 34 1.07 -68.12 -1.64
N ARG A 35 2.10 -67.27 -1.75
CA ARG A 35 1.94 -65.82 -1.53
C ARG A 35 1.09 -65.19 -2.64
N PRO A 36 0.14 -64.29 -2.33
CA PRO A 36 -0.63 -63.58 -3.34
C PRO A 36 0.27 -62.92 -4.39
N ARG A 37 -0.13 -63.00 -5.68
CA ARG A 37 0.67 -62.49 -6.82
C ARG A 37 1.11 -61.03 -6.65
N TYR A 38 0.25 -60.18 -6.10
CA TYR A 38 0.55 -58.76 -5.87
C TYR A 38 1.69 -58.56 -4.85
N LYS A 39 1.75 -59.36 -3.76
CA LYS A 39 2.83 -59.27 -2.77
C LYS A 39 4.19 -59.61 -3.39
N ARG A 40 4.24 -60.62 -4.28
CA ARG A 40 5.48 -60.99 -4.97
C ARG A 40 5.95 -59.90 -5.94
N LEU A 41 5.03 -59.28 -6.67
CA LEU A 41 5.37 -58.17 -7.56
C LEU A 41 5.93 -56.98 -6.77
N VAL A 42 5.33 -56.66 -5.62
CA VAL A 42 5.87 -55.65 -4.69
C VAL A 42 7.21 -56.10 -4.09
N ASP A 43 7.39 -57.36 -3.72
CA ASP A 43 8.66 -57.79 -3.14
C ASP A 43 9.81 -57.71 -4.16
N ASN A 44 9.52 -57.93 -5.46
CA ASN A 44 10.49 -57.92 -6.55
C ASN A 44 10.95 -56.52 -7.00
N ILE A 45 10.29 -55.43 -6.55
CA ILE A 45 10.76 -54.07 -6.85
C ILE A 45 11.90 -53.63 -5.94
N PHE A 46 12.11 -54.32 -4.81
CA PHE A 46 13.17 -54.01 -3.86
C PHE A 46 14.42 -54.82 -4.18
N PRO A 47 15.57 -54.16 -4.44
CA PRO A 47 16.86 -54.82 -4.62
C PRO A 47 17.39 -55.42 -3.31
N GLU A 48 18.42 -56.25 -3.41
CA GLU A 48 19.16 -56.76 -2.24
C GLU A 48 19.92 -55.63 -1.55
N ASP A 49 20.58 -54.74 -2.32
CA ASP A 49 21.26 -53.55 -1.81
C ASP A 49 20.42 -52.27 -2.03
N PRO A 50 20.24 -51.43 -1.00
CA PRO A 50 19.39 -50.23 -1.10
C PRO A 50 19.95 -49.14 -2.03
N GLU A 51 21.25 -49.16 -2.34
CA GLU A 51 21.92 -48.21 -3.23
C GLU A 51 21.58 -48.45 -4.71
N ASP A 52 21.14 -49.65 -5.08
CA ASP A 52 20.75 -50.00 -6.45
C ASP A 52 19.45 -49.30 -6.90
N GLY A 53 18.71 -48.72 -5.95
CA GLY A 53 17.48 -47.97 -6.19
C GLY A 53 16.32 -48.85 -6.69
N LEU A 54 15.23 -48.20 -7.11
CA LEU A 54 14.03 -48.89 -7.56
C LEU A 54 14.26 -49.65 -8.87
N VAL A 55 13.95 -50.97 -8.88
CA VAL A 55 14.09 -51.81 -10.07
C VAL A 55 13.00 -51.48 -11.09
N LYS A 56 13.29 -50.55 -12.02
CA LYS A 56 12.34 -49.98 -12.99
C LYS A 56 11.55 -51.03 -13.79
N ALA A 57 12.21 -52.07 -14.30
CA ALA A 57 11.54 -53.12 -15.09
C ALA A 57 10.51 -53.93 -14.28
N ASN A 58 10.73 -54.10 -12.98
CA ASN A 58 9.76 -54.76 -12.10
C ASN A 58 8.66 -53.80 -11.66
N MET A 59 8.98 -52.51 -11.56
CA MET A 59 8.00 -51.46 -11.30
C MET A 59 7.00 -51.33 -12.45
N GLU A 60 7.44 -51.33 -13.70
CA GLU A 60 6.56 -51.33 -14.87
C GLU A 60 5.57 -52.51 -14.87
N LYS A 61 6.04 -53.70 -14.48
CA LYS A 61 5.17 -54.89 -14.32
C LYS A 61 4.14 -54.70 -13.20
N LEU A 62 4.53 -54.07 -12.10
CA LEU A 62 3.63 -53.75 -11.00
C LEU A 62 2.58 -52.70 -11.43
N THR A 63 3.01 -51.65 -12.13
CA THR A 63 2.13 -50.61 -12.69
C THR A 63 1.14 -51.21 -13.68
N PHE A 64 1.60 -52.04 -14.62
CA PHE A 64 0.71 -52.74 -15.56
C PHE A 64 -0.31 -53.63 -14.83
N PHE A 65 0.15 -54.35 -13.80
CA PHE A 65 -0.74 -55.18 -12.98
C PHE A 65 -1.79 -54.33 -12.24
N ALA A 66 -1.38 -53.21 -11.65
CA ALA A 66 -2.27 -52.26 -10.96
C ALA A 66 -3.33 -51.68 -11.91
N LEU A 67 -2.94 -51.30 -13.13
CA LEU A 67 -3.87 -50.81 -14.16
C LEU A 67 -4.83 -51.89 -14.66
N SER A 68 -4.35 -53.13 -14.77
CA SER A 68 -5.19 -54.25 -15.23
C SER A 68 -6.19 -54.76 -14.18
N ALA A 69 -5.98 -54.45 -12.89
CA ALA A 69 -6.76 -54.97 -11.77
C ALA A 69 -6.95 -53.90 -10.67
N PRO A 70 -7.79 -52.87 -10.91
CA PRO A 70 -7.94 -51.74 -10.00
C PRO A 70 -8.46 -52.13 -8.62
N GLU A 71 -9.22 -53.23 -8.50
CA GLU A 71 -9.73 -53.76 -7.22
C GLU A 71 -8.62 -54.29 -6.29
N LYS A 72 -7.40 -54.48 -6.80
CA LYS A 72 -6.24 -54.93 -6.01
C LYS A 72 -5.33 -53.76 -5.61
N LEU A 73 -5.57 -52.57 -6.14
CA LEU A 73 -4.76 -51.39 -5.86
C LEU A 73 -4.73 -51.09 -4.36
N ASP A 74 -5.88 -51.20 -3.68
CA ASP A 74 -6.01 -50.98 -2.23
C ASP A 74 -5.08 -51.92 -1.43
N ARG A 75 -4.99 -53.19 -1.85
CA ARG A 75 -4.13 -54.18 -1.18
C ARG A 75 -2.65 -53.96 -1.47
N ILE A 76 -2.32 -53.46 -2.67
CA ILE A 76 -0.96 -53.08 -3.04
C ILE A 76 -0.53 -51.87 -2.21
N ALA A 77 -1.38 -50.85 -2.11
CA ALA A 77 -1.17 -49.64 -1.33
C ALA A 77 -0.95 -49.95 0.16
N ALA A 78 -1.84 -50.74 0.77
CA ALA A 78 -1.74 -51.14 2.17
C ALA A 78 -0.48 -51.98 2.45
N TYR A 79 -0.09 -52.86 1.52
CA TYR A 79 1.13 -53.67 1.70
C TYR A 79 2.41 -52.83 1.55
N LEU A 80 2.42 -51.84 0.64
CA LEU A 80 3.52 -50.89 0.50
C LEU A 80 3.67 -50.01 1.74
N SER A 81 2.58 -49.47 2.29
CA SER A 81 2.61 -48.66 3.50
C SER A 81 3.04 -49.46 4.73
N GLU A 82 2.53 -50.69 4.91
CA GLU A 82 2.96 -51.59 5.98
C GLU A 82 4.46 -51.92 5.88
N ARG A 83 4.94 -52.22 4.66
CA ARG A 83 6.36 -52.51 4.42
C ARG A 83 7.23 -51.29 4.69
N LEU A 84 6.84 -50.10 4.23
CA LEU A 84 7.56 -48.86 4.52
C LEU A 84 7.63 -48.61 6.02
N THR A 85 6.52 -48.76 6.74
CA THR A 85 6.47 -48.58 8.20
C THR A 85 7.42 -49.54 8.92
N ARG A 86 7.48 -50.79 8.46
CA ARG A 86 8.40 -51.81 8.98
C ARG A 86 9.87 -51.44 8.76
N GLU A 87 10.22 -50.94 7.57
CA GLU A 87 11.61 -50.54 7.26
C GLU A 87 11.99 -49.22 7.94
N LEU A 88 11.04 -48.31 8.14
CA LEU A 88 11.19 -47.10 8.94
C LEU A 88 11.53 -47.44 10.40
N ASN A 89 10.75 -48.34 11.02
CA ASN A 89 11.02 -48.82 12.39
C ASN A 89 12.36 -49.54 12.52
N ARG A 90 12.85 -50.16 11.43
CA ARG A 90 14.16 -50.81 11.36
C ARG A 90 15.31 -49.87 11.01
N HIS A 91 15.04 -48.58 10.83
CA HIS A 91 16.02 -47.55 10.49
C HIS A 91 16.73 -47.79 9.15
N ARG A 92 16.07 -48.47 8.21
CA ARG A 92 16.63 -48.77 6.88
C ARG A 92 16.10 -47.78 5.84
N TYR A 93 16.66 -46.58 5.84
CA TYR A 93 16.14 -45.45 5.07
C TYR A 93 16.22 -45.62 3.55
N GLY A 94 17.21 -46.35 3.03
CA GLY A 94 17.28 -46.62 1.59
C GLY A 94 16.05 -47.37 1.05
N TYR A 95 15.56 -48.38 1.78
CA TYR A 95 14.33 -49.07 1.38
C TYR A 95 13.06 -48.22 1.59
N VAL A 96 13.09 -47.27 2.53
CA VAL A 96 12.02 -46.28 2.70
C VAL A 96 11.94 -45.37 1.47
N CYS A 97 13.09 -44.89 0.96
CA CYS A 97 13.15 -44.11 -0.29
C CYS A 97 12.58 -44.89 -1.48
N ILE A 98 12.97 -46.16 -1.63
CA ILE A 98 12.48 -47.03 -2.72
C ILE A 98 10.97 -47.26 -2.62
N ALA A 99 10.44 -47.50 -1.40
CA ALA A 99 9.01 -47.67 -1.18
C ALA A 99 8.22 -46.39 -1.48
N MET A 100 8.75 -45.22 -1.12
CA MET A 100 8.16 -43.92 -1.46
C MET A 100 8.14 -43.69 -2.96
N GLU A 101 9.26 -43.92 -3.66
CA GLU A 101 9.34 -43.77 -5.12
C GLU A 101 8.38 -44.72 -5.84
N ALA A 102 8.22 -45.95 -5.36
CA ALA A 102 7.25 -46.89 -5.91
C ALA A 102 5.80 -46.39 -5.75
N MET A 103 5.44 -45.85 -4.58
CA MET A 103 4.10 -45.27 -4.36
C MET A 103 3.86 -44.04 -5.23
N GLU A 104 4.86 -43.17 -5.41
CA GLU A 104 4.80 -42.02 -6.33
C GLU A 104 4.52 -42.46 -7.78
N GLN A 105 5.24 -43.48 -8.27
CA GLN A 105 5.04 -43.98 -9.63
C GLN A 105 3.66 -44.63 -9.82
N LEU A 106 3.11 -45.30 -8.80
CA LEU A 106 1.74 -45.81 -8.86
C LEU A 106 0.71 -44.67 -8.88
N LEU A 107 0.92 -43.62 -8.09
CA LEU A 107 0.05 -42.44 -8.09
C LEU A 107 0.06 -41.72 -9.44
N LEU A 108 1.22 -41.60 -10.08
CA LEU A 108 1.34 -40.97 -11.39
C LEU A 108 0.74 -41.81 -12.53
N ALA A 109 0.70 -43.14 -12.38
CA ALA A 109 0.22 -44.02 -13.44
C ALA A 109 -1.28 -44.32 -13.35
N CYS A 110 -1.87 -44.30 -12.15
CA CYS A 110 -3.25 -44.67 -11.91
C CYS A 110 -4.16 -43.43 -11.73
N HIS A 111 -5.06 -43.15 -12.68
CA HIS A 111 -5.99 -41.99 -12.64
C HIS A 111 -7.47 -42.38 -12.47
N CYS A 112 -7.78 -43.51 -11.83
CA CYS A 112 -9.16 -44.03 -11.73
C CYS A 112 -9.84 -43.70 -10.38
N GLN A 113 -11.17 -43.92 -10.29
CA GLN A 113 -11.99 -43.72 -9.08
C GLN A 113 -11.48 -44.46 -7.82
N SER A 114 -10.67 -45.51 -7.98
CA SER A 114 -10.03 -46.26 -6.90
C SER A 114 -8.73 -45.64 -6.35
N ILE A 115 -8.29 -44.48 -6.86
CA ILE A 115 -7.06 -43.83 -6.39
C ILE A 115 -7.19 -43.30 -4.95
N ASN A 116 -8.42 -43.02 -4.47
CA ASN A 116 -8.63 -42.38 -3.17
C ASN A 116 -8.02 -43.14 -1.99
N LEU A 117 -8.09 -44.48 -1.98
CA LEU A 117 -7.50 -45.33 -0.93
C LEU A 117 -5.97 -45.44 -1.04
N LEU A 118 -5.44 -45.41 -2.27
CA LEU A 118 -4.00 -45.30 -2.51
C LEU A 118 -3.47 -43.97 -1.99
N VAL A 119 -4.19 -42.86 -2.26
CA VAL A 119 -3.83 -41.55 -1.75
C VAL A 119 -3.93 -41.50 -0.22
N GLU A 120 -4.96 -42.09 0.39
CA GLU A 120 -5.04 -42.16 1.86
C GLU A 120 -3.87 -42.93 2.47
N SER A 121 -3.51 -44.08 1.88
CA SER A 121 -2.34 -44.87 2.30
C SER A 121 -1.03 -44.10 2.12
N PHE A 122 -0.89 -43.36 1.00
CA PHE A 122 0.26 -42.52 0.72
C PHE A 122 0.37 -41.35 1.72
N LEU A 123 -0.73 -40.62 1.96
CA LEU A 123 -0.76 -39.51 2.92
C LEU A 123 -0.49 -40.01 4.34
N SER A 124 -1.06 -41.15 4.75
CA SER A 124 -0.76 -41.76 6.05
C SER A 124 0.73 -42.08 6.19
N THR A 125 1.36 -42.55 5.12
CA THR A 125 2.80 -42.82 5.10
C THR A 125 3.63 -41.54 5.19
N LEU A 126 3.22 -40.48 4.48
CA LEU A 126 3.86 -39.16 4.59
C LEU A 126 3.77 -38.59 6.00
N ARG A 127 2.64 -38.79 6.71
CA ARG A 127 2.52 -38.38 8.12
C ARG A 127 3.58 -39.06 8.98
N LEU A 128 3.73 -40.38 8.85
CA LEU A 128 4.76 -41.14 9.59
C LEU A 128 6.18 -40.65 9.29
N LEU A 129 6.48 -40.29 8.04
CA LEU A 129 7.80 -39.75 7.68
C LEU A 129 8.05 -38.34 8.23
N LEU A 130 7.01 -37.50 8.31
CA LEU A 130 7.09 -36.16 8.88
C LEU A 130 7.10 -36.16 10.41
N GLU A 131 6.52 -37.17 11.05
CA GLU A 131 6.62 -37.40 12.51
C GLU A 131 8.00 -37.92 12.92
N ALA A 132 8.74 -38.53 12.01
CA ALA A 132 10.11 -38.95 12.27
C ALA A 132 11.00 -37.70 12.33
N ASP A 133 11.57 -37.38 13.49
CA ASP A 133 12.44 -36.21 13.73
C ASP A 133 13.82 -36.33 13.05
N LYS A 134 13.84 -36.56 11.73
CA LYS A 134 15.05 -36.65 10.91
C LYS A 134 14.93 -35.76 9.67
N PRO A 135 15.92 -34.88 9.42
CA PRO A 135 15.82 -33.87 8.37
C PRO A 135 15.71 -34.45 6.96
N HIS A 136 16.41 -35.55 6.68
CA HIS A 136 16.33 -36.20 5.36
C HIS A 136 14.95 -36.83 5.09
N LEU A 137 14.25 -37.31 6.12
CA LEU A 137 12.89 -37.85 5.99
C LEU A 137 11.87 -36.74 5.79
N HIS A 138 12.02 -35.61 6.49
CA HIS A 138 11.20 -34.43 6.25
C HIS A 138 11.30 -33.96 4.79
N ILE A 139 12.53 -33.83 4.27
CA ILE A 139 12.76 -33.41 2.88
C ILE A 139 12.17 -34.41 1.88
N LEU A 140 12.37 -35.72 2.11
CA LEU A 140 11.80 -36.77 1.27
C LEU A 140 10.27 -36.68 1.23
N ALA A 141 9.64 -36.65 2.42
CA ALA A 141 8.20 -36.60 2.54
C ALA A 141 7.60 -35.36 1.88
N THR A 142 8.21 -34.18 2.08
CA THR A 142 7.79 -32.95 1.41
C THR A 142 7.90 -33.09 -0.11
N ASN A 143 9.05 -33.56 -0.63
CA ASN A 143 9.24 -33.69 -2.08
C ASN A 143 8.19 -34.61 -2.71
N SER A 144 7.91 -35.75 -2.06
CA SER A 144 6.84 -36.67 -2.46
C SER A 144 5.46 -36.00 -2.41
N PHE A 145 5.18 -35.23 -1.37
CA PHE A 145 3.93 -34.48 -1.23
C PHE A 145 3.75 -33.43 -2.32
N VAL A 146 4.80 -32.69 -2.68
CA VAL A 146 4.77 -31.67 -3.74
C VAL A 146 4.52 -32.32 -5.11
N LYS A 147 5.13 -33.46 -5.40
CA LYS A 147 4.83 -34.22 -6.62
C LYS A 147 3.36 -34.61 -6.66
N PHE A 148 2.83 -35.13 -5.56
CA PHE A 148 1.40 -35.44 -5.42
C PHE A 148 0.51 -34.21 -5.60
N ALA A 149 0.91 -33.05 -5.06
CA ALA A 149 0.17 -31.80 -5.18
C ALA A 149 0.02 -31.31 -6.63
N ASN A 150 0.97 -31.66 -7.51
CA ASN A 150 0.93 -31.30 -8.92
C ASN A 150 0.12 -32.27 -9.80
N ILE A 151 -0.39 -33.37 -9.25
CA ILE A 151 -1.25 -34.32 -9.99
C ILE A 151 -2.68 -33.78 -9.97
N GLU A 152 -3.30 -33.56 -11.12
CA GLU A 152 -4.72 -33.20 -11.22
C GLU A 152 -5.60 -34.41 -10.85
N GLU A 153 -6.59 -34.22 -9.98
CA GLU A 153 -7.53 -35.27 -9.57
C GLU A 153 -8.89 -35.03 -10.24
N ASP A 154 -9.32 -35.97 -11.11
CA ASP A 154 -10.61 -35.87 -11.83
C ASP A 154 -11.84 -36.00 -10.92
N THR A 155 -11.67 -36.50 -9.69
CA THR A 155 -12.77 -36.70 -8.72
C THR A 155 -12.43 -36.03 -7.39
N PRO A 156 -13.23 -35.05 -6.92
CA PRO A 156 -12.98 -34.37 -5.65
C PRO A 156 -13.09 -35.34 -4.46
N SER A 157 -12.15 -35.23 -3.51
CA SER A 157 -12.04 -36.12 -2.36
C SER A 157 -12.63 -35.48 -1.10
N TYR A 158 -13.92 -35.74 -0.86
CA TYR A 158 -14.72 -35.11 0.21
C TYR A 158 -14.28 -35.37 1.66
N HIS A 159 -13.38 -36.33 1.92
CA HIS A 159 -12.98 -36.74 3.27
C HIS A 159 -11.52 -36.44 3.62
N ARG A 160 -10.78 -35.77 2.74
CA ARG A 160 -9.34 -35.54 2.93
C ARG A 160 -9.12 -34.28 3.77
N SER A 161 -8.46 -34.43 4.91
CA SER A 161 -7.99 -33.31 5.74
C SER A 161 -6.47 -33.17 5.64
N TYR A 162 -6.04 -31.93 5.40
CA TYR A 162 -4.64 -31.54 5.35
C TYR A 162 -4.16 -30.80 6.61
N ASP A 163 -4.99 -30.70 7.66
CA ASP A 163 -4.72 -29.96 8.91
C ASP A 163 -3.38 -30.35 9.55
N PHE A 164 -3.07 -31.66 9.57
CA PHE A 164 -1.79 -32.17 10.04
C PHE A 164 -0.62 -31.62 9.21
N PHE A 165 -0.75 -31.63 7.87
CA PHE A 165 0.30 -31.16 6.97
C PHE A 165 0.49 -29.64 7.09
N VAL A 166 -0.59 -28.87 7.22
CA VAL A 166 -0.51 -27.43 7.50
C VAL A 166 0.28 -27.17 8.78
N SER A 167 -0.06 -27.87 9.87
CA SER A 167 0.62 -27.70 11.16
C SER A 167 2.09 -28.10 11.06
N ARG A 168 2.39 -29.29 10.53
CA ARG A 168 3.75 -29.82 10.48
C ARG A 168 4.66 -29.07 9.51
N PHE A 169 4.16 -28.67 8.33
CA PHE A 169 4.94 -27.85 7.41
C PHE A 169 5.17 -26.43 7.96
N SER A 170 4.21 -25.86 8.70
CA SER A 170 4.40 -24.59 9.40
C SER A 170 5.46 -24.69 10.50
N GLU A 171 5.51 -25.80 11.24
CA GLU A 171 6.59 -26.08 12.20
C GLU A 171 7.96 -26.17 11.51
N MET A 172 8.05 -26.84 10.37
CA MET A 172 9.29 -26.94 9.59
C MET A 172 9.81 -25.58 9.13
N CYS A 173 8.91 -24.63 8.81
CA CYS A 173 9.27 -23.25 8.47
C CYS A 173 9.93 -22.50 9.64
N HIS A 174 9.70 -22.92 10.88
CA HIS A 174 10.30 -22.33 12.08
C HIS A 174 11.50 -23.13 12.61
N SER A 175 12.04 -24.09 11.84
CA SER A 175 13.13 -24.95 12.30
C SER A 175 14.36 -24.15 12.75
N GLU A 176 14.92 -24.52 13.91
CA GLU A 176 16.16 -23.98 14.50
C GLU A 176 17.21 -25.08 14.60
N HIS A 177 17.64 -25.62 13.46
CA HIS A 177 18.68 -26.65 13.40
C HIS A 177 20.08 -26.03 13.59
N GLU A 178 21.01 -26.76 14.23
CA GLU A 178 22.38 -26.26 14.52
C GLU A 178 23.16 -25.92 13.25
N ASP A 179 23.02 -26.75 12.22
CA ASP A 179 23.58 -26.53 10.89
C ASP A 179 22.64 -25.65 10.03
N LEU A 180 23.15 -24.48 9.61
CA LEU A 180 22.45 -23.51 8.77
C LEU A 180 22.02 -24.07 7.41
N ASP A 181 22.81 -24.95 6.79
CA ASP A 181 22.48 -25.52 5.49
C ASP A 181 21.31 -26.51 5.61
N VAL A 182 21.35 -27.35 6.65
CA VAL A 182 20.26 -28.26 6.98
C VAL A 182 19.01 -27.48 7.40
N GLN A 183 19.17 -26.41 8.18
CA GLN A 183 18.09 -25.52 8.57
C GLN A 183 17.39 -24.91 7.36
N ASN A 184 18.15 -24.34 6.42
CA ASN A 184 17.61 -23.75 5.18
C ASN A 184 16.88 -24.80 4.35
N ARG A 185 17.44 -26.01 4.21
CA ARG A 185 16.78 -27.10 3.48
C ARG A 185 15.48 -27.55 4.13
N ILE A 186 15.41 -27.63 5.47
CA ILE A 186 14.17 -27.95 6.19
C ILE A 186 13.13 -26.86 5.96
N ARG A 187 13.52 -25.58 6.08
CA ARG A 187 12.61 -24.44 5.91
C ARG A 187 12.07 -24.34 4.49
N VAL A 188 12.93 -24.44 3.47
CA VAL A 188 12.53 -24.52 2.06
C VAL A 188 11.57 -25.69 1.82
N SER A 189 11.84 -26.85 2.43
CA SER A 189 10.92 -27.99 2.36
C SER A 189 9.58 -27.67 3.03
N GLY A 190 9.57 -27.04 4.20
CA GLY A 190 8.34 -26.58 4.86
C GLY A 190 7.51 -25.68 3.94
N ILE A 191 8.15 -24.68 3.33
CA ILE A 191 7.51 -23.71 2.41
C ILE A 191 6.93 -24.42 1.18
N ARG A 192 7.71 -25.32 0.54
CA ARG A 192 7.24 -26.11 -0.60
C ARG A 192 6.07 -27.03 -0.23
N GLY A 193 6.10 -27.60 0.97
CA GLY A 193 5.01 -28.39 1.53
C GLY A 193 3.73 -27.57 1.64
N LEU A 194 3.81 -26.38 2.24
CA LEU A 194 2.69 -25.43 2.33
C LEU A 194 2.17 -25.04 0.94
N GLN A 195 3.06 -24.73 0.00
CA GLN A 195 2.70 -24.44 -1.38
C GLN A 195 1.92 -25.59 -2.04
N GLY A 196 2.35 -26.84 -1.80
CA GLY A 196 1.63 -28.03 -2.26
C GLY A 196 0.24 -28.16 -1.65
N VAL A 197 0.08 -27.83 -0.36
CA VAL A 197 -1.25 -27.82 0.29
C VAL A 197 -2.14 -26.78 -0.38
N VAL A 198 -1.64 -25.56 -0.56
CA VAL A 198 -2.36 -24.45 -1.21
C VAL A 198 -2.87 -24.85 -2.61
N ARG A 199 -2.03 -25.50 -3.43
CA ARG A 199 -2.44 -25.99 -4.75
C ARG A 199 -3.58 -27.00 -4.71
N LYS A 200 -3.60 -27.87 -3.68
CA LYS A 200 -4.61 -28.93 -3.57
C LYS A 200 -5.94 -28.46 -2.99
N THR A 201 -5.93 -27.42 -2.16
CA THR A 201 -7.11 -27.02 -1.37
C THR A 201 -7.84 -25.80 -1.92
N VAL A 202 -7.19 -24.94 -2.70
CA VAL A 202 -7.80 -23.64 -3.05
C VAL A 202 -8.80 -23.73 -4.21
N ASP A 203 -8.65 -24.69 -5.11
CA ASP A 203 -9.52 -24.85 -6.29
C ASP A 203 -10.72 -25.81 -6.04
N ASP A 204 -10.84 -26.39 -4.83
CA ASP A 204 -11.90 -27.35 -4.48
C ASP A 204 -12.88 -26.74 -3.46
N GLU A 205 -14.02 -26.23 -3.96
CA GLU A 205 -15.10 -25.62 -3.15
C GLU A 205 -15.70 -26.58 -2.10
N LEU A 206 -15.42 -27.88 -2.20
CA LEU A 206 -16.02 -28.94 -1.39
C LEU A 206 -15.06 -29.49 -0.32
N GLN A 207 -13.81 -29.00 -0.26
CA GLN A 207 -12.82 -29.38 0.75
C GLN A 207 -12.82 -28.46 1.98
N VAL A 208 -12.12 -28.89 3.04
CA VAL A 208 -11.86 -28.06 4.23
C VAL A 208 -11.23 -26.75 3.79
N ASN A 209 -11.89 -25.65 4.13
CA ASN A 209 -11.53 -24.34 3.63
C ASN A 209 -10.20 -23.89 4.25
N ILE A 210 -9.12 -23.98 3.48
CA ILE A 210 -7.78 -23.50 3.91
C ILE A 210 -7.82 -22.03 4.34
N TRP A 211 -8.76 -21.25 3.83
CA TRP A 211 -8.96 -19.85 4.18
C TRP A 211 -9.58 -19.63 5.55
N GLU A 212 -9.92 -20.68 6.30
CA GLU A 212 -10.34 -20.53 7.68
C GLU A 212 -9.22 -19.90 8.54
N PRO A 213 -9.56 -19.00 9.48
CA PRO A 213 -8.58 -18.30 10.29
C PRO A 213 -7.56 -19.23 10.97
N ARG A 214 -8.00 -20.41 11.45
CA ARG A 214 -7.12 -21.40 12.11
C ARG A 214 -5.93 -21.84 11.27
N HIS A 215 -6.08 -21.92 9.95
CA HIS A 215 -5.01 -22.34 9.04
C HIS A 215 -4.19 -21.13 8.58
N MET A 216 -4.85 -20.02 8.22
CA MET A 216 -4.17 -18.80 7.79
C MET A 216 -3.30 -18.18 8.89
N GLU A 217 -3.71 -18.28 10.17
CA GLU A 217 -2.93 -17.85 11.34
C GLU A 217 -1.68 -18.72 11.58
N GLN A 218 -1.55 -19.88 10.95
CA GLN A 218 -0.34 -20.71 10.97
C GLN A 218 0.52 -20.48 9.73
N ILE A 219 -0.11 -20.52 8.55
CA ILE A 219 0.58 -20.45 7.24
C ILE A 219 1.24 -19.09 7.04
N VAL A 220 0.50 -18.00 7.25
CA VAL A 220 0.99 -16.65 6.94
C VAL A 220 2.18 -16.27 7.82
N PRO A 221 2.15 -16.42 9.16
CA PRO A 221 3.31 -16.13 9.99
C PRO A 221 4.53 -17.00 9.65
N ALA A 222 4.33 -18.28 9.35
CA ALA A 222 5.40 -19.20 8.95
C ALA A 222 6.14 -18.74 7.69
N LEU A 223 5.39 -18.22 6.70
CA LEU A 223 5.95 -17.61 5.51
C LEU A 223 6.69 -16.31 5.86
N LEU A 224 6.05 -15.38 6.58
CA LEU A 224 6.63 -14.06 6.86
C LEU A 224 7.96 -14.10 7.62
N VAL A 225 8.14 -15.03 8.56
CA VAL A 225 9.42 -15.22 9.27
C VAL A 225 10.56 -15.55 8.31
N ASN A 226 10.30 -16.39 7.31
CA ASN A 226 11.28 -16.78 6.30
C ASN A 226 11.54 -15.67 5.27
N LEU A 227 10.60 -14.75 5.07
CA LEU A 227 10.80 -13.57 4.22
C LEU A 227 11.73 -12.52 4.85
N GLN A 228 11.76 -12.43 6.18
CA GLN A 228 12.60 -11.45 6.90
C GLN A 228 14.08 -11.80 6.88
N GLN A 229 14.40 -13.09 6.82
CA GLN A 229 15.76 -13.58 6.95
C GLN A 229 16.49 -13.44 5.62
N HIS A 230 17.31 -12.39 5.51
CA HIS A 230 18.17 -12.14 4.37
C HIS A 230 19.41 -13.06 4.48
N THR A 231 19.25 -14.35 4.22
CA THR A 231 20.38 -15.30 4.24
C THR A 231 21.21 -15.10 2.97
N HIS A 232 22.54 -14.99 3.13
CA HIS A 232 23.49 -14.79 2.04
C HIS A 232 23.37 -15.87 0.96
N ALA A 233 23.42 -15.41 -0.29
CA ALA A 233 23.32 -16.17 -1.52
C ALA A 233 24.38 -17.30 -1.58
N ASP A 234 23.91 -18.53 -1.83
CA ASP A 234 24.61 -19.59 -2.58
C ASP A 234 23.77 -20.90 -2.66
N SER A 235 22.65 -21.01 -1.92
CA SER A 235 21.65 -22.09 -2.04
C SER A 235 20.22 -21.54 -2.19
N GLU A 236 19.27 -22.35 -2.73
CA GLU A 236 17.83 -22.00 -2.84
C GLU A 236 17.35 -21.21 -1.62
N SER A 237 17.16 -19.90 -1.76
CA SER A 237 16.95 -19.06 -0.58
C SER A 237 15.53 -19.28 -0.03
N PRO A 238 15.36 -19.45 1.29
CA PRO A 238 14.04 -19.55 1.90
C PRO A 238 13.15 -18.34 1.57
N ALA A 239 13.74 -17.15 1.46
CA ALA A 239 13.03 -15.91 1.15
C ALA A 239 12.40 -15.91 -0.27
N GLU A 240 13.13 -16.34 -1.30
CA GLU A 240 12.60 -16.43 -2.67
C GLU A 240 11.47 -17.47 -2.75
N GLN A 241 11.65 -18.64 -2.12
CA GLN A 241 10.61 -19.68 -2.11
C GLN A 241 9.36 -19.20 -1.37
N THR A 242 9.53 -18.45 -0.27
CA THR A 242 8.44 -17.81 0.45
C THR A 242 7.69 -16.82 -0.41
N GLU A 243 8.40 -15.95 -1.14
CA GLU A 243 7.75 -14.98 -2.02
C GLU A 243 6.90 -15.69 -3.08
N VAL A 244 7.44 -16.72 -3.73
CA VAL A 244 6.69 -17.51 -4.73
C VAL A 244 5.45 -18.16 -4.11
N CYS A 245 5.59 -18.81 -2.95
CA CYS A 245 4.46 -19.43 -2.24
C CYS A 245 3.40 -18.41 -1.81
N PHE A 246 3.82 -17.25 -1.33
CA PHE A 246 2.93 -16.21 -0.85
C PHE A 246 2.16 -15.54 -1.99
N ARG A 247 2.83 -15.27 -3.12
CA ARG A 247 2.18 -14.80 -4.36
C ARG A 247 1.16 -15.82 -4.85
N GLU A 248 1.53 -17.09 -4.84
CA GLU A 248 0.67 -18.17 -5.32
C GLU A 248 -0.60 -18.34 -4.46
N LEU A 249 -0.46 -18.23 -3.13
CA LEU A 249 -1.57 -18.23 -2.19
C LEU A 249 -2.49 -17.04 -2.47
N LEU A 250 -1.96 -15.82 -2.45
CA LEU A 250 -2.76 -14.60 -2.57
C LEU A 250 -3.39 -14.42 -3.95
N GLY A 251 -2.75 -14.93 -5.02
CA GLY A 251 -3.29 -14.90 -6.37
C GLY A 251 -4.57 -15.70 -6.56
N ARG A 252 -4.85 -16.65 -5.67
CA ARG A 252 -6.08 -17.43 -5.66
C ARG A 252 -7.10 -16.97 -4.62
N ALA A 253 -6.83 -15.91 -3.88
CA ALA A 253 -7.74 -15.41 -2.85
C ALA A 253 -8.98 -14.74 -3.47
N ALA A 254 -10.15 -15.33 -3.27
CA ALA A 254 -11.43 -14.70 -3.63
C ALA A 254 -11.84 -13.62 -2.61
N TYR A 255 -12.80 -12.76 -2.99
CA TYR A 255 -13.33 -11.65 -2.18
C TYR A 255 -13.52 -12.00 -0.68
N GLY A 256 -14.18 -13.12 -0.36
CA GLY A 256 -14.48 -13.51 1.02
C GLY A 256 -13.28 -13.99 1.84
N HIS A 257 -12.16 -14.31 1.20
CA HIS A 257 -10.99 -14.92 1.84
C HIS A 257 -9.85 -13.92 2.10
N ILE A 258 -9.86 -12.78 1.40
CA ILE A 258 -8.81 -11.76 1.48
C ILE A 258 -8.61 -11.24 2.92
N ASN A 259 -9.71 -11.03 3.66
CA ASN A 259 -9.61 -10.60 5.06
C ASN A 259 -8.87 -11.65 5.92
N ASN A 260 -9.19 -12.92 5.74
CA ASN A 260 -8.55 -14.02 6.48
C ASN A 260 -7.07 -14.18 6.13
N ALA A 261 -6.66 -13.80 4.91
CA ALA A 261 -5.26 -13.82 4.48
C ALA A 261 -4.46 -12.61 5.00
N ILE A 262 -5.07 -11.41 5.02
CA ILE A 262 -4.38 -10.15 5.38
C ILE A 262 -4.31 -9.96 6.90
N ARG A 263 -5.34 -10.34 7.64
CA ARG A 263 -5.38 -10.14 9.10
C ARG A 263 -4.18 -10.77 9.82
N PRO A 264 -3.75 -12.01 9.51
CA PRO A 264 -2.52 -12.58 10.06
C PRO A 264 -1.26 -11.79 9.72
N VAL A 265 -1.17 -11.19 8.52
CA VAL A 265 -0.04 -10.32 8.13
C VAL A 265 0.03 -9.11 9.06
N LEU A 266 -1.10 -8.42 9.25
CA LEU A 266 -1.19 -7.26 10.14
C LEU A 266 -0.80 -7.62 11.58
N MET A 267 -1.33 -8.74 12.10
CA MET A 267 -0.99 -9.24 13.43
C MET A 267 0.51 -9.59 13.58
N HIS A 268 1.11 -10.18 12.54
CA HIS A 268 2.53 -10.50 12.53
C HIS A 268 3.39 -9.23 12.58
N LEU A 269 3.06 -8.22 11.78
CA LEU A 269 3.76 -6.93 11.78
C LEU A 269 3.64 -6.19 13.13
N ASP A 270 2.46 -6.23 13.74
CA ASP A 270 2.21 -5.63 15.06
C ASP A 270 3.02 -6.32 16.17
N SER A 271 2.98 -7.66 16.23
CA SER A 271 3.64 -8.44 17.28
C SER A 271 5.17 -8.33 17.24
N HIS A 272 5.75 -8.21 16.04
CA HIS A 272 7.20 -8.10 15.84
C HIS A 272 7.69 -6.64 15.73
N ARG A 273 6.81 -5.64 15.89
CA ARG A 273 7.11 -4.18 15.76
C ARG A 273 7.75 -3.78 14.43
N LEU A 274 7.37 -4.46 13.35
CA LEU A 274 8.00 -4.30 12.03
C LEU A 274 7.54 -3.04 11.27
N TRP A 275 6.56 -2.31 11.82
CA TRP A 275 6.13 -1.02 11.30
C TRP A 275 7.19 0.08 11.47
N GLU A 276 8.09 -0.03 12.45
CA GLU A 276 9.15 0.97 12.68
C GLU A 276 10.23 0.94 11.60
N GLY A 277 10.57 -0.27 11.11
CA GLY A 277 11.58 -0.51 10.08
C GLY A 277 11.13 -0.19 8.65
N ARG A 278 9.81 -0.04 8.42
CA ARG A 278 9.09 0.33 7.18
C ARG A 278 9.35 -0.55 5.94
N SER A 279 10.60 -0.84 5.61
CA SER A 279 11.02 -1.58 4.41
C SER A 279 10.36 -2.94 4.27
N PHE A 280 10.38 -3.74 5.35
CA PHE A 280 9.77 -5.07 5.34
C PHE A 280 8.24 -5.01 5.20
N ALA A 281 7.58 -4.09 5.91
CA ALA A 281 6.13 -3.92 5.81
C ALA A 281 5.72 -3.50 4.39
N VAL A 282 6.46 -2.58 3.77
CA VAL A 282 6.26 -2.16 2.38
C VAL A 282 6.47 -3.34 1.42
N GLN A 283 7.55 -4.12 1.57
CA GLN A 283 7.80 -5.30 0.73
C GLN A 283 6.67 -6.32 0.82
N CYS A 284 6.20 -6.64 2.04
CA CYS A 284 5.07 -7.56 2.24
C CYS A 284 3.82 -7.09 1.51
N PHE A 285 3.45 -5.82 1.66
CA PHE A 285 2.25 -5.28 1.03
C PHE A 285 2.42 -5.07 -0.48
N GLN A 286 3.63 -4.83 -0.98
CA GLN A 286 3.90 -4.85 -2.42
C GLN A 286 3.65 -6.25 -2.99
N ILE A 287 4.17 -7.30 -2.35
CA ILE A 287 3.90 -8.69 -2.76
C ILE A 287 2.38 -8.95 -2.76
N ILE A 288 1.67 -8.52 -1.71
CA ILE A 288 0.21 -8.68 -1.60
C ILE A 288 -0.51 -7.98 -2.76
N MET A 289 -0.23 -6.70 -2.98
CA MET A 289 -0.90 -5.88 -3.99
C MET A 289 -0.64 -6.37 -5.42
N TYR A 290 0.57 -6.88 -5.70
CA TYR A 290 0.88 -7.45 -7.02
C TYR A 290 0.30 -8.85 -7.25
N SER A 291 -0.14 -9.54 -6.20
CA SER A 291 -0.62 -10.92 -6.30
C SER A 291 -2.14 -11.00 -6.35
N ILE A 292 -2.83 -10.18 -5.55
CA ILE A 292 -4.29 -10.17 -5.50
C ILE A 292 -4.87 -9.65 -6.82
N GLN A 293 -6.03 -10.17 -7.21
CA GLN A 293 -6.76 -9.68 -8.37
C GLN A 293 -7.15 -8.20 -8.20
N SER A 294 -6.97 -7.39 -9.25
CA SER A 294 -7.22 -5.93 -9.24
C SER A 294 -8.66 -5.51 -8.90
N GLN A 295 -9.60 -6.45 -8.85
CA GLN A 295 -10.98 -6.19 -8.45
C GLN A 295 -11.13 -6.13 -6.92
N HIS A 296 -10.22 -6.77 -6.18
CA HIS A 296 -10.32 -6.94 -4.74
C HIS A 296 -9.28 -6.15 -3.95
N SER A 297 -8.36 -5.49 -4.65
CA SER A 297 -7.28 -4.71 -4.09
C SER A 297 -7.74 -3.50 -3.25
N HIS A 298 -8.91 -2.94 -3.55
CA HIS A 298 -9.58 -1.96 -2.67
C HIS A 298 -9.87 -2.49 -1.25
N LEU A 299 -10.09 -3.80 -1.07
CA LEU A 299 -10.28 -4.41 0.24
C LEU A 299 -9.00 -4.37 1.06
N VAL A 300 -7.83 -4.53 0.42
CA VAL A 300 -6.52 -4.43 1.08
C VAL A 300 -6.34 -3.04 1.66
N ILE A 301 -6.67 -2.00 0.88
CA ILE A 301 -6.66 -0.61 1.34
C ILE A 301 -7.63 -0.42 2.50
N GLN A 302 -8.85 -0.96 2.43
CA GLN A 302 -9.82 -0.87 3.54
C GLN A 302 -9.30 -1.55 4.81
N GLN A 303 -8.66 -2.71 4.71
CA GLN A 303 -8.03 -3.37 5.87
C GLN A 303 -6.91 -2.51 6.44
N LEU A 304 -6.05 -1.90 5.61
CA LEU A 304 -5.00 -0.98 6.05
C LEU A 304 -5.56 0.27 6.73
N LEU A 305 -6.63 0.87 6.19
CA LEU A 305 -7.32 2.02 6.80
C LEU A 305 -7.94 1.66 8.14
N GLY A 306 -8.62 0.51 8.22
CA GLY A 306 -9.18 -0.01 9.47
C GLY A 306 -8.09 -0.29 10.51
N HIS A 307 -6.94 -0.80 10.07
CA HIS A 307 -5.77 -1.03 10.93
C HIS A 307 -5.17 0.28 11.45
N LEU A 308 -5.09 1.30 10.61
CA LEU A 308 -4.63 2.63 10.99
C LEU A 308 -5.57 3.28 12.03
N ASP A 309 -6.89 3.14 11.86
CA ASP A 309 -7.87 3.63 12.84
C ASP A 309 -7.79 2.87 14.17
N ALA A 310 -7.63 1.53 14.13
CA ALA A 310 -7.40 0.72 15.32
C ALA A 310 -6.11 1.11 16.05
N ASN A 311 -5.09 1.52 15.31
CA ASN A 311 -3.79 1.99 15.82
C ASN A 311 -3.71 3.52 16.01
N SER A 312 -4.84 4.23 16.03
CA SER A 312 -4.86 5.69 16.27
C SER A 312 -4.18 6.11 17.58
N ARG A 313 -4.15 5.23 18.58
CA ARG A 313 -3.49 5.43 19.89
C ARG A 313 -2.15 4.71 20.03
N SER A 314 -1.53 4.33 18.91
CA SER A 314 -0.21 3.73 18.86
C SER A 314 0.87 4.81 18.64
N PRO A 315 2.16 4.51 18.89
CA PRO A 315 3.24 5.45 18.64
C PRO A 315 3.20 6.03 17.23
N ALA A 316 3.65 7.28 17.08
CA ALA A 316 3.69 7.94 15.78
C ALA A 316 4.55 7.18 14.75
N SER A 317 5.60 6.46 15.19
CA SER A 317 6.42 5.59 14.34
C SER A 317 5.60 4.49 13.66
N VAL A 318 4.75 3.80 14.43
CA VAL A 318 3.87 2.72 13.93
C VAL A 318 2.82 3.28 12.98
N ARG A 319 2.15 4.38 13.37
CA ARG A 319 1.17 5.05 12.51
C ARG A 319 1.80 5.52 11.20
N ALA A 320 3.03 6.05 11.24
CA ALA A 320 3.76 6.48 10.05
C ALA A 320 4.11 5.30 9.13
N GLY A 321 4.52 4.15 9.70
CA GLY A 321 4.76 2.93 8.93
C GLY A 321 3.50 2.44 8.19
N ILE A 322 2.34 2.46 8.85
CA ILE A 322 1.07 2.07 8.21
C ILE A 322 0.69 3.05 7.08
N VAL A 323 0.86 4.36 7.31
CA VAL A 323 0.58 5.41 6.31
C VAL A 323 1.51 5.31 5.08
N GLU A 324 2.77 4.91 5.30
CA GLU A 324 3.74 4.70 4.22
C GLU A 324 3.37 3.48 3.36
N VAL A 325 3.00 2.36 4.00
CA VAL A 325 2.46 1.18 3.30
C VAL A 325 1.18 1.54 2.53
N LEU A 326 0.28 2.33 3.12
CA LEU A 326 -0.92 2.81 2.45
C LEU A 326 -0.59 3.64 1.20
N SER A 327 0.42 4.50 1.27
CA SER A 327 0.88 5.30 0.12
C SER A 327 1.35 4.42 -1.03
N GLU A 328 2.20 3.44 -0.75
CA GLU A 328 2.72 2.52 -1.77
C GLU A 328 1.60 1.65 -2.35
N ALA A 329 0.72 1.10 -1.52
CA ALA A 329 -0.42 0.31 -1.96
C ALA A 329 -1.38 1.13 -2.85
N ALA A 330 -1.61 2.40 -2.48
CA ALA A 330 -2.50 3.29 -3.23
C ALA A 330 -1.93 3.73 -4.59
N VAL A 331 -0.60 3.77 -4.74
CA VAL A 331 0.06 4.00 -6.04
C VAL A 331 -0.11 2.80 -6.96
N ILE A 332 0.00 1.57 -6.43
CA ILE A 332 -0.21 0.33 -7.21
C ILE A 332 -1.68 0.24 -7.67
N GLU A 333 -2.62 0.68 -6.82
CA GLU A 333 -4.06 0.70 -7.14
C GLU A 333 -4.50 1.76 -8.15
N ALA A 334 -3.66 2.74 -8.46
CA ALA A 334 -3.99 3.81 -9.40
C ALA A 334 -4.41 3.30 -10.80
N THR A 335 -4.12 2.03 -11.12
CA THR A 335 -4.52 1.38 -12.39
C THR A 335 -5.87 0.66 -12.34
N GLY A 336 -6.54 0.54 -11.18
CA GLY A 336 -7.79 -0.24 -11.04
C GLY A 336 -8.75 0.30 -9.98
N SER A 337 -10.04 0.42 -10.33
CA SER A 337 -11.21 0.57 -9.44
C SER A 337 -11.05 1.36 -8.12
N VAL A 338 -10.43 2.54 -8.17
CA VAL A 338 -10.19 3.41 -7.00
C VAL A 338 -11.49 4.04 -6.42
N GLY A 339 -12.60 4.02 -7.19
CA GLY A 339 -13.81 4.81 -6.94
C GLY A 339 -14.47 4.74 -5.55
N PRO A 340 -14.72 3.56 -4.96
CA PRO A 340 -15.51 3.47 -3.72
C PRO A 340 -14.77 3.88 -2.45
N THR A 341 -13.43 3.78 -2.42
CA THR A 341 -12.63 3.98 -1.21
C THR A 341 -11.97 5.35 -1.11
N VAL A 342 -12.01 6.16 -2.18
CA VAL A 342 -11.33 7.47 -2.24
C VAL A 342 -11.67 8.36 -1.04
N LEU A 343 -12.97 8.58 -0.82
CA LEU A 343 -13.42 9.46 0.26
C LEU A 343 -13.10 8.90 1.64
N GLU A 344 -13.12 7.58 1.79
CA GLU A 344 -12.77 6.91 3.04
C GLU A 344 -11.28 7.10 3.35
N VAL A 345 -10.40 6.90 2.36
CA VAL A 345 -8.96 7.18 2.47
C VAL A 345 -8.71 8.61 2.96
N PHE A 346 -9.29 9.62 2.29
CA PHE A 346 -9.09 11.01 2.70
C PHE A 346 -9.70 11.31 4.07
N ASN A 347 -10.89 10.79 4.39
CA ASN A 347 -11.50 10.97 5.71
C ASN A 347 -10.60 10.45 6.82
N THR A 348 -10.07 9.24 6.66
CA THR A 348 -9.22 8.58 7.66
C THR A 348 -7.88 9.30 7.77
N LEU A 349 -7.21 9.61 6.66
CA LEU A 349 -5.94 10.35 6.68
C LEU A 349 -6.08 11.74 7.32
N LEU A 350 -7.13 12.49 7.01
CA LEU A 350 -7.39 13.79 7.64
C LEU A 350 -7.70 13.68 9.13
N ARG A 351 -8.40 12.61 9.54
CA ARG A 351 -8.66 12.32 10.95
C ARG A 351 -7.35 12.04 11.70
N GLN A 352 -6.47 11.23 11.13
CA GLN A 352 -5.15 10.92 11.70
C GLN A 352 -4.26 12.17 11.77
N LEU A 353 -4.30 13.03 10.76
CA LEU A 353 -3.58 14.31 10.77
C LEU A 353 -4.06 15.19 11.93
N ARG A 354 -5.38 15.35 12.10
CA ARG A 354 -5.97 16.11 13.20
C ARG A 354 -5.54 15.55 14.56
N GLN A 355 -5.64 14.23 14.74
CA GLN A 355 -5.22 13.56 15.98
C GLN A 355 -3.73 13.77 16.27
N SER A 356 -2.86 13.69 15.25
CA SER A 356 -1.43 13.93 15.42
C SER A 356 -1.13 15.37 15.86
N VAL A 357 -1.85 16.35 15.31
CA VAL A 357 -1.73 17.75 15.76
C VAL A 357 -2.20 17.91 17.21
N ASP A 358 -3.32 17.29 17.58
CA ASP A 358 -3.81 17.30 18.96
C ASP A 358 -2.78 16.68 19.92
N TYR A 359 -2.16 15.54 19.55
CA TYR A 359 -1.13 14.87 20.35
C TYR A 359 0.18 15.65 20.45
N GLN A 360 0.54 16.41 19.41
CA GLN A 360 1.68 17.32 19.47
C GLN A 360 1.43 18.45 20.47
N LEU A 361 0.20 18.98 20.55
CA LEU A 361 -0.17 20.05 21.48
C LEU A 361 -0.27 19.56 22.93
N THR A 362 -0.82 18.37 23.16
CA THR A 362 -0.95 17.79 24.50
C THR A 362 0.33 17.13 24.99
N GLY A 363 1.21 16.67 24.08
CA GLY A 363 2.41 15.87 24.38
C GLY A 363 2.12 14.40 24.69
N TYR A 364 0.85 13.98 24.61
CA TYR A 364 0.40 12.62 24.93
C TYR A 364 -0.55 12.09 23.86
N TYR A 365 -0.35 10.84 23.44
CA TYR A 365 -1.19 10.17 22.45
C TYR A 365 -2.26 9.26 23.09
N ASP A 366 -2.45 9.39 24.40
CA ASP A 366 -3.49 8.72 25.17
C ASP A 366 -4.32 9.72 25.98
N ASN A 367 -5.62 9.44 26.13
CA ASN A 367 -6.52 10.28 26.92
C ASN A 367 -6.19 10.27 28.43
N ALA A 368 -5.38 9.30 28.88
CA ALA A 368 -4.97 9.14 30.27
C ALA A 368 -3.65 9.88 30.59
N GLY A 369 -2.97 10.48 29.61
CA GLY A 369 -1.73 11.23 29.81
C GLY A 369 -0.55 10.40 30.31
N LYS A 370 -0.51 9.10 29.99
CA LYS A 370 0.57 8.19 30.43
C LYS A 370 1.60 7.93 29.32
N ARG A 371 1.22 8.07 28.05
CA ARG A 371 2.07 7.73 26.92
C ARG A 371 2.52 8.98 26.19
N ARG A 372 3.79 9.33 26.37
CA ARG A 372 4.40 10.55 25.81
C ARG A 372 4.76 10.36 24.35
N THR A 373 4.47 11.37 23.54
CA THR A 373 4.97 11.47 22.16
C THR A 373 5.95 12.64 22.04
N THR A 374 6.86 12.58 21.08
CA THR A 374 7.73 13.71 20.78
C THR A 374 7.12 14.55 19.66
N SER A 375 7.24 15.88 19.76
CA SER A 375 6.80 16.79 18.68
C SER A 375 7.48 16.49 17.34
N ARG A 376 8.69 15.94 17.35
CA ARG A 376 9.41 15.54 16.14
C ARG A 376 8.76 14.34 15.46
N GLU A 377 8.40 13.30 16.22
CA GLU A 377 7.77 12.10 15.66
C GLU A 377 6.36 12.40 15.13
N GLU A 378 5.56 13.20 15.84
CA GLU A 378 4.26 13.63 15.31
C GLU A 378 4.41 14.46 14.03
N LYS A 379 5.40 15.35 13.93
CA LYS A 379 5.68 16.06 12.67
C LYS A 379 6.03 15.11 11.52
N THR A 380 6.85 14.09 11.79
CA THR A 380 7.16 13.09 10.75
C THR A 380 5.94 12.31 10.29
N LEU A 381 4.99 12.04 11.19
CA LEU A 381 3.71 11.43 10.86
C LEU A 381 2.83 12.38 10.03
N GLN A 382 2.75 13.66 10.42
CA GLN A 382 2.01 14.69 9.68
C GLN A 382 2.54 14.83 8.25
N ASP A 383 3.86 14.93 8.09
CA ASP A 383 4.51 15.01 6.78
C ASP A 383 4.22 13.75 5.93
N ALA A 384 4.29 12.56 6.54
CA ALA A 384 3.95 11.32 5.86
C ALA A 384 2.49 11.30 5.40
N VAL A 385 1.54 11.68 6.26
CA VAL A 385 0.11 11.76 5.91
C VAL A 385 -0.14 12.76 4.79
N ILE A 386 0.46 13.95 4.86
CA ILE A 386 0.32 14.99 3.83
C ILE A 386 0.90 14.49 2.50
N LYS A 387 2.07 13.85 2.53
CA LYS A 387 2.68 13.25 1.33
C LYS A 387 1.79 12.17 0.73
N THR A 388 1.19 11.31 1.55
CA THR A 388 0.27 10.26 1.10
C THR A 388 -1.01 10.84 0.50
N ILE A 389 -1.63 11.83 1.14
CA ILE A 389 -2.79 12.58 0.61
C ILE A 389 -2.45 13.17 -0.76
N GLY A 390 -1.28 13.81 -0.89
CA GLY A 390 -0.83 14.40 -2.16
C GLY A 390 -0.55 13.37 -3.24
N SER A 391 0.16 12.29 -2.91
CA SER A 391 0.44 11.17 -3.83
C SER A 391 -0.86 10.55 -4.34
N PHE A 392 -1.79 10.24 -3.45
CA PHE A 392 -3.08 9.67 -3.80
C PHE A 392 -3.96 10.65 -4.58
N ALA A 393 -3.96 11.94 -4.25
CA ALA A 393 -4.68 12.94 -5.04
C ALA A 393 -4.13 13.05 -6.48
N ASN A 394 -2.82 12.86 -6.67
CA ASN A 394 -2.20 12.88 -8.00
C ASN A 394 -2.55 11.65 -8.83
N THR A 395 -2.79 10.49 -8.21
CA THR A 395 -3.22 9.28 -8.94
C THR A 395 -4.66 9.35 -9.41
N LEU A 396 -5.51 10.16 -8.76
CA LEU A 396 -6.91 10.33 -9.17
C LEU A 396 -7.06 11.05 -10.52
N PRO A 397 -8.11 10.72 -11.28
CA PRO A 397 -8.53 11.50 -12.44
C PRO A 397 -8.77 12.97 -12.08
N ILE A 398 -8.43 13.86 -13.02
CA ILE A 398 -8.48 15.32 -12.86
C ILE A 398 -9.81 15.83 -12.26
N TYR A 399 -10.94 15.25 -12.67
CA TYR A 399 -12.27 15.68 -12.21
C TYR A 399 -12.54 15.35 -10.73
N GLN A 400 -11.93 14.30 -10.18
CA GLN A 400 -12.03 13.93 -8.76
C GLN A 400 -11.09 14.75 -7.87
N ARG A 401 -10.01 15.31 -8.44
CA ARG A 401 -9.04 16.12 -7.68
C ARG A 401 -9.69 17.36 -7.07
N SER A 402 -10.58 18.03 -7.80
CA SER A 402 -11.32 19.20 -7.30
C SER A 402 -12.31 18.86 -6.20
N GLU A 403 -12.97 17.70 -6.26
CA GLU A 403 -13.90 17.23 -5.22
C GLU A 403 -13.16 16.89 -3.93
N VAL A 404 -12.04 16.18 -4.04
CA VAL A 404 -11.16 15.86 -2.91
C VAL A 404 -10.59 17.12 -2.27
N MET A 405 -10.14 18.08 -3.08
CA MET A 405 -9.62 19.35 -2.57
C MET A 405 -10.70 20.13 -1.79
N LEU A 406 -11.92 20.20 -2.34
CA LEU A 406 -13.06 20.81 -1.66
C LEU A 406 -13.40 20.07 -0.35
N PHE A 407 -13.32 18.74 -0.38
CA PHE A 407 -13.55 17.90 0.77
C PHE A 407 -12.52 18.13 1.89
N ILE A 408 -11.22 18.19 1.54
CA ILE A 408 -10.13 18.49 2.47
C ILE A 408 -10.35 19.87 3.10
N MET A 409 -10.64 20.89 2.29
CA MET A 409 -10.90 22.24 2.78
C MET A 409 -12.09 22.31 3.73
N GLY A 410 -13.19 21.61 3.43
CA GLY A 410 -14.36 21.55 4.30
C GLY A 410 -14.08 20.91 5.68
N LYS A 411 -12.95 20.21 5.83
CA LYS A 411 -12.54 19.55 7.08
C LYS A 411 -11.49 20.35 7.88
N ILE A 412 -10.90 21.40 7.31
CA ILE A 412 -9.97 22.29 8.03
C ILE A 412 -10.81 23.39 8.71
N PRO A 413 -10.87 23.45 10.05
CA PRO A 413 -11.61 24.49 10.74
C PRO A 413 -10.90 25.84 10.52
N VAL A 414 -11.53 26.72 9.77
CA VAL A 414 -11.09 28.12 9.66
C VAL A 414 -11.64 28.88 10.87
N PRO A 415 -10.80 29.58 11.66
CA PRO A 415 -11.28 30.46 12.72
C PRO A 415 -12.21 31.53 12.13
N GLY A 416 -13.48 31.54 12.57
CA GLY A 416 -14.43 32.62 12.26
C GLY A 416 -15.44 32.40 11.14
N ILE A 417 -15.57 31.21 10.53
CA ILE A 417 -16.59 30.96 9.48
C ILE A 417 -17.29 29.59 9.66
N TYR A 418 -18.53 29.62 10.16
CA TYR A 418 -19.58 28.64 9.85
C TYR A 418 -20.81 29.45 9.40
N PRO A 419 -21.52 29.07 8.31
CA PRO A 419 -22.20 27.77 8.24
C PRO A 419 -22.19 27.06 6.85
N ALA A 420 -22.43 25.74 6.91
CA ALA A 420 -23.02 24.88 5.88
C ALA A 420 -22.44 24.91 4.44
N LEU A 421 -21.41 24.10 4.19
CA LEU A 421 -21.08 23.62 2.84
C LEU A 421 -21.98 22.42 2.51
N GLY A 422 -23.00 22.67 1.69
CA GLY A 422 -23.89 21.67 1.13
C GLY A 422 -23.18 20.69 0.18
N SER A 423 -23.83 19.55 0.00
CA SER A 423 -23.44 18.36 -0.78
C SER A 423 -22.76 18.67 -2.13
N PRO A 424 -21.72 17.89 -2.54
CA PRO A 424 -21.05 18.06 -3.82
C PRO A 424 -21.88 17.41 -4.94
N ASN A 425 -22.78 18.18 -5.55
CA ASN A 425 -23.33 17.87 -6.88
C ASN A 425 -23.06 19.05 -7.80
N ALA A 426 -21.86 19.10 -8.38
CA ALA A 426 -21.54 20.00 -9.48
C ALA A 426 -20.42 19.40 -10.32
N GLY A 427 -20.77 18.44 -11.18
CA GLY A 427 -19.84 17.93 -12.18
C GLY A 427 -19.53 19.01 -13.20
N TYR A 428 -18.25 19.32 -13.43
CA TYR A 428 -17.83 20.11 -14.59
C TYR A 428 -16.41 19.79 -15.05
N HIS A 429 -16.29 19.75 -16.38
CA HIS A 429 -15.11 19.44 -17.17
C HIS A 429 -14.15 20.64 -17.32
N SER A 430 -12.86 20.30 -17.48
CA SER A 430 -11.80 21.02 -18.20
C SER A 430 -11.11 22.21 -17.51
N HIS A 431 -9.78 22.08 -17.39
CA HIS A 431 -8.78 23.04 -16.87
C HIS A 431 -8.73 24.45 -17.50
N LEU A 432 -9.67 24.82 -18.37
CA LEU A 432 -9.68 26.12 -19.06
C LEU A 432 -10.63 27.14 -18.41
N ASN A 433 -11.50 26.72 -17.49
CA ASN A 433 -12.55 27.58 -16.94
C ASN A 433 -12.27 27.94 -15.47
N LEU A 434 -11.95 29.21 -15.20
CA LEU A 434 -11.62 29.71 -13.85
C LEU A 434 -12.75 29.48 -12.83
N LEU A 435 -14.02 29.51 -13.28
CA LEU A 435 -15.21 29.18 -12.47
C LEU A 435 -15.27 27.72 -12.00
N THR A 436 -14.64 26.80 -12.74
CA THR A 436 -14.57 25.38 -12.38
C THR A 436 -13.31 25.06 -11.57
N ALA A 437 -12.21 25.77 -11.84
CA ALA A 437 -10.97 25.62 -11.09
C ALA A 437 -11.01 26.29 -9.70
N LEU A 438 -11.77 27.38 -9.55
CA LEU A 438 -11.94 28.15 -8.32
C LEU A 438 -13.43 28.38 -8.00
N PRO A 439 -14.18 27.34 -7.57
CA PRO A 439 -15.53 27.54 -7.10
C PRO A 439 -15.56 28.42 -5.84
N SER A 440 -16.67 29.12 -5.61
CA SER A 440 -16.83 30.04 -4.46
C SER A 440 -16.54 29.38 -3.11
N SER A 441 -16.87 28.09 -3.00
CA SER A 441 -16.64 27.25 -1.84
C SER A 441 -15.16 26.96 -1.55
N PHE A 442 -14.29 27.05 -2.56
CA PHE A 442 -12.83 26.89 -2.43
C PHE A 442 -12.13 28.24 -2.25
N LEU A 443 -12.55 29.26 -3.01
CA LEU A 443 -11.92 30.58 -2.97
C LEU A 443 -12.07 31.27 -1.60
N GLU A 444 -13.23 31.13 -0.95
CA GLU A 444 -13.52 31.83 0.30
C GLU A 444 -12.66 31.36 1.49
N PRO A 445 -12.50 30.04 1.74
CA PRO A 445 -11.51 29.56 2.71
C PRO A 445 -10.07 29.92 2.33
N LEU A 446 -9.71 29.91 1.05
CA LEU A 446 -8.37 30.29 0.62
C LEU A 446 -8.08 31.76 0.94
N LEU A 447 -9.05 32.65 0.70
CA LEU A 447 -8.95 34.06 1.07
C LEU A 447 -8.93 34.29 2.59
N SER A 448 -9.59 33.48 3.41
CA SER A 448 -9.46 33.63 4.86
C SER A 448 -8.08 33.23 5.37
N PHE A 449 -7.43 32.22 4.78
CA PHE A 449 -6.08 31.80 5.20
C PHE A 449 -5.01 32.87 4.97
N THR A 450 -5.20 33.76 3.99
CA THR A 450 -4.26 34.88 3.78
C THR A 450 -4.41 36.02 4.78
N LEU A 451 -5.37 35.93 5.71
CA LEU A 451 -5.50 36.84 6.86
C LEU A 451 -5.10 36.16 8.18
N MET A 452 -4.42 35.00 8.14
CA MET A 452 -3.91 34.38 9.36
C MET A 452 -2.79 35.20 10.01
N GLU A 453 -2.64 35.07 11.32
CA GLU A 453 -1.58 35.77 12.08
C GLU A 453 -0.17 35.34 11.64
N ASP A 454 0.00 34.08 11.20
CA ASP A 454 1.27 33.51 10.78
C ASP A 454 1.72 34.06 9.41
N PRO A 455 2.85 34.81 9.35
CA PRO A 455 3.35 35.38 8.11
C PRO A 455 3.75 34.34 7.06
N GLU A 456 4.26 33.16 7.45
CA GLU A 456 4.71 32.16 6.48
C GLU A 456 3.54 31.51 5.74
N ILE A 457 2.46 31.22 6.46
CA ILE A 457 1.22 30.66 5.90
C ILE A 457 0.62 31.66 4.90
N ARG A 458 0.54 32.94 5.27
CA ARG A 458 0.00 33.96 4.35
C ARG A 458 0.79 34.05 3.06
N LEU A 459 2.13 34.05 3.12
CA LEU A 459 2.99 34.07 1.92
C LEU A 459 2.73 32.87 1.01
N LEU A 460 2.66 31.67 1.60
CA LEU A 460 2.37 30.45 0.87
C LEU A 460 1.01 30.53 0.16
N VAL A 461 -0.02 30.97 0.88
CA VAL A 461 -1.38 31.07 0.34
C VAL A 461 -1.48 32.15 -0.74
N LEU A 462 -0.80 33.31 -0.57
CA LEU A 462 -0.69 34.32 -1.62
C LEU A 462 -0.02 33.76 -2.88
N SER A 463 1.03 32.94 -2.71
CA SER A 463 1.71 32.27 -3.84
C SER A 463 0.79 31.28 -4.53
N ILE A 464 0.03 30.48 -3.78
CA ILE A 464 -0.95 29.53 -4.32
C ILE A 464 -2.05 30.28 -5.08
N LEU A 465 -2.65 31.31 -4.46
CA LEU A 465 -3.67 32.16 -5.09
C LEU A 465 -3.16 32.76 -6.41
N THR A 466 -1.93 33.30 -6.39
CA THR A 466 -1.30 33.86 -7.58
C THR A 466 -1.12 32.79 -8.65
N SER A 467 -0.61 31.61 -8.30
CA SER A 467 -0.42 30.51 -9.25
C SER A 467 -1.72 29.94 -9.82
N LEU A 468 -2.82 29.97 -9.08
CA LEU A 468 -4.13 29.49 -9.55
C LEU A 468 -4.76 30.46 -10.55
N ILE A 469 -4.47 31.76 -10.40
CA ILE A 469 -4.93 32.81 -11.32
C ILE A 469 -3.99 32.94 -12.52
N ASP A 470 -2.68 32.73 -12.32
CA ASP A 470 -1.61 32.86 -13.32
C ASP A 470 -1.54 31.67 -14.30
N ARG A 471 -2.53 31.55 -15.18
CA ARG A 471 -2.64 30.45 -16.15
C ARG A 471 -1.55 30.48 -17.21
N CYS A 472 -1.05 31.65 -17.59
CA CYS A 472 0.00 31.79 -18.61
C CYS A 472 1.42 31.95 -18.03
N HIS A 473 1.62 31.68 -16.73
CA HIS A 473 2.91 31.80 -16.04
C HIS A 473 3.56 33.19 -16.18
N ASN A 474 2.74 34.24 -16.21
CA ASN A 474 3.13 35.64 -16.27
C ASN A 474 3.90 36.09 -15.01
N ALA A 475 3.70 35.45 -13.85
CA ALA A 475 4.43 35.74 -12.61
C ALA A 475 5.96 35.50 -12.74
N ALA A 476 6.37 34.40 -13.39
CA ALA A 476 7.78 34.09 -13.63
C ALA A 476 8.41 35.10 -14.59
N ARG A 477 7.65 35.60 -15.56
CA ARG A 477 8.09 36.61 -16.54
C ARG A 477 8.23 37.99 -15.89
N LEU A 478 7.33 38.36 -14.98
CA LEU A 478 7.43 39.58 -14.17
C LEU A 478 8.69 39.61 -13.30
N ALA A 479 9.07 38.46 -12.72
CA ALA A 479 10.32 38.34 -11.96
C ALA A 479 11.56 38.52 -12.86
N ALA A 480 11.54 37.99 -14.09
CA ALA A 480 12.62 38.16 -15.06
C ALA A 480 12.70 39.58 -15.67
N VAL A 481 11.58 40.30 -15.77
CA VAL A 481 11.55 41.70 -16.22
C VAL A 481 12.08 42.64 -15.12
N ARG A 482 11.86 42.33 -13.84
CA ARG A 482 12.42 43.09 -12.70
C ARG A 482 13.95 43.07 -12.66
N SER A 483 14.61 41.98 -13.07
CA SER A 483 16.07 41.92 -13.15
C SER A 483 16.65 42.64 -14.37
N ARG A 484 15.80 42.99 -15.35
CA ARG A 484 16.16 43.75 -16.57
C ARG A 484 15.61 45.18 -16.54
N LEU A 485 15.71 45.86 -15.41
CA LEU A 485 15.52 47.33 -15.38
C LEU A 485 16.66 47.99 -16.18
N ASN A 486 16.46 48.23 -17.49
CA ASN A 486 17.09 49.36 -18.21
C ASN A 486 16.77 49.53 -19.71
N ARG A 487 15.80 48.87 -20.35
CA ARG A 487 15.52 49.16 -21.78
C ARG A 487 14.04 49.35 -22.11
N HIS A 488 13.82 50.40 -22.90
CA HIS A 488 12.58 51.07 -23.29
C HIS A 488 11.52 50.26 -24.08
N ASN A 489 11.59 48.93 -24.15
CA ASN A 489 10.65 48.13 -24.96
C ASN A 489 10.00 47.01 -24.12
N THR A 490 8.97 47.33 -23.33
CA THR A 490 8.18 46.34 -22.56
C THR A 490 6.94 45.80 -23.26
N GLN A 491 6.63 46.24 -24.48
CA GLN A 491 5.46 45.77 -25.24
C GLN A 491 5.55 44.32 -25.78
N GLN A 492 6.67 43.62 -25.62
CA GLN A 492 6.91 42.33 -26.31
C GLN A 492 6.88 41.07 -25.44
N HIS A 493 6.46 41.12 -24.18
CA HIS A 493 6.61 39.95 -23.30
C HIS A 493 5.42 39.57 -22.40
N PHE A 494 4.19 40.01 -22.65
CA PHE A 494 3.01 39.42 -22.01
C PHE A 494 2.18 38.67 -23.05
N LEU A 495 1.74 37.45 -22.71
CA LEU A 495 0.77 36.74 -23.54
C LEU A 495 -0.61 37.33 -23.21
N GLU A 496 -1.04 38.30 -24.00
CA GLU A 496 -2.41 38.82 -23.94
C GLU A 496 -3.33 37.81 -24.63
N ASP A 497 -3.80 36.81 -23.89
CA ASP A 497 -4.93 36.03 -24.33
C ASP A 497 -6.20 36.84 -24.01
N ARG A 498 -7.13 36.99 -24.98
CA ARG A 498 -8.32 37.82 -24.77
C ARG A 498 -9.17 37.21 -23.64
N CYS A 499 -9.43 38.00 -22.59
CA CYS A 499 -10.24 37.62 -21.44
C CYS A 499 -11.55 36.92 -21.88
N SER A 500 -11.74 35.66 -21.48
CA SER A 500 -12.87 34.85 -21.96
C SER A 500 -14.20 35.31 -21.34
N ARG A 501 -15.34 34.93 -21.95
CA ARG A 501 -16.67 35.20 -21.37
C ARG A 501 -16.83 34.61 -19.96
N GLN A 502 -16.15 33.51 -19.67
CA GLN A 502 -16.19 32.84 -18.37
C GLN A 502 -15.33 33.54 -17.32
N ASP A 503 -14.18 34.08 -17.72
CA ASP A 503 -13.31 34.88 -16.86
C ASP A 503 -14.01 36.19 -16.43
N ASN A 504 -14.76 36.81 -17.35
CA ASN A 504 -15.62 37.95 -17.04
C ASN A 504 -16.74 37.61 -16.05
N LEU A 505 -17.33 36.41 -16.11
CA LEU A 505 -18.32 35.95 -15.14
C LEU A 505 -17.68 35.67 -13.76
N PHE A 506 -16.48 35.09 -13.74
CA PHE A 506 -15.71 34.89 -12.51
C PHE A 506 -15.41 36.22 -11.83
N ILE A 507 -14.85 37.20 -12.57
CA ILE A 507 -14.45 38.48 -12.01
C ILE A 507 -15.66 39.23 -11.48
N ARG A 508 -16.80 39.22 -12.19
CA ARG A 508 -18.05 39.83 -11.71
C ARG A 508 -18.55 39.23 -10.39
N LYS A 509 -18.32 37.94 -10.16
CA LYS A 509 -18.75 37.25 -8.95
C LYS A 509 -17.77 37.41 -7.78
N HIS A 510 -16.47 37.51 -8.06
CA HIS A 510 -15.41 37.37 -7.04
C HIS A 510 -14.50 38.60 -6.85
N ALA A 511 -14.52 39.59 -7.75
CA ALA A 511 -13.63 40.75 -7.73
C ALA A 511 -13.65 41.52 -6.41
N GLN A 512 -14.84 41.88 -5.92
CA GLN A 512 -15.01 42.60 -4.65
C GLN A 512 -14.30 41.91 -3.47
N ARG A 513 -14.36 40.57 -3.43
CA ARG A 513 -13.72 39.78 -2.37
C ARG A 513 -12.20 39.79 -2.51
N LEU A 514 -11.69 39.60 -3.73
CA LEU A 514 -10.26 39.67 -4.03
C LEU A 514 -9.67 41.04 -3.68
N TYR A 515 -10.34 42.13 -4.06
CA TYR A 515 -9.88 43.49 -3.77
C TYR A 515 -9.88 43.81 -2.28
N ARG A 516 -10.97 43.47 -1.58
CA ARG A 516 -11.04 43.62 -0.12
C ARG A 516 -9.91 42.86 0.55
N HIS A 517 -9.60 41.68 0.05
CA HIS A 517 -8.59 40.83 0.62
C HIS A 517 -7.17 41.40 0.42
N VAL A 518 -6.82 41.86 -0.78
CA VAL A 518 -5.57 42.60 -1.02
C VAL A 518 -5.44 43.82 -0.11
N TYR A 519 -6.54 44.55 0.12
CA TYR A 519 -6.56 45.69 1.05
C TYR A 519 -6.25 45.26 2.50
N LEU A 520 -6.90 44.19 2.98
CA LEU A 520 -6.71 43.70 4.35
C LEU A 520 -5.31 43.12 4.57
N THR A 521 -4.73 42.38 3.61
CA THR A 521 -3.37 41.85 3.73
C THR A 521 -2.32 42.97 3.81
N CYS A 522 -2.53 44.10 3.12
CA CYS A 522 -1.68 45.29 3.24
C CYS A 522 -1.76 45.97 4.61
N LYS A 523 -2.88 45.77 5.33
CA LYS A 523 -3.13 46.34 6.67
C LYS A 523 -2.47 45.53 7.79
N GLU A 524 -2.14 44.27 7.54
CA GLU A 524 -1.56 43.38 8.55
C GLU A 524 -0.17 43.83 9.03
N GLU A 525 0.03 43.84 10.36
CA GLU A 525 1.26 44.36 10.97
C GLU A 525 2.46 43.42 10.80
N SER A 526 2.23 42.10 10.78
CA SER A 526 3.27 41.07 10.66
C SER A 526 3.79 40.84 9.22
N SER A 527 3.41 41.69 8.27
CA SER A 527 3.76 41.55 6.85
C SER A 527 5.23 41.94 6.56
N GLY A 528 6.07 40.95 6.29
CA GLY A 528 7.45 41.16 5.81
C GLY A 528 7.57 41.51 4.32
N ARG A 529 8.78 41.81 3.84
CA ARG A 529 9.10 42.17 2.43
C ARG A 529 8.52 41.21 1.39
N GLY A 530 8.54 39.91 1.66
CA GLY A 530 8.00 38.88 0.76
C GLY A 530 6.51 39.07 0.46
N HIS A 531 5.74 39.62 1.41
CA HIS A 531 4.28 39.76 1.27
C HIS A 531 3.95 40.84 0.27
N TYR A 532 4.59 42.01 0.41
CA TYR A 532 4.45 43.11 -0.54
C TYR A 532 4.93 42.72 -1.94
N GLN A 533 5.98 41.91 -2.05
CA GLN A 533 6.42 41.38 -3.35
C GLN A 533 5.38 40.45 -3.98
N ALA A 534 4.80 39.52 -3.21
CA ALA A 534 3.75 38.61 -3.66
C ALA A 534 2.48 39.38 -4.07
N LEU A 535 2.07 40.39 -3.31
CA LEU A 535 0.92 41.25 -3.61
C LEU A 535 1.08 42.03 -4.92
N ILE A 536 2.29 42.55 -5.20
CA ILE A 536 2.54 43.20 -6.51
C ILE A 536 2.40 42.18 -7.64
N THR A 537 2.92 40.96 -7.47
CA THR A 537 2.80 39.91 -8.48
C THR A 537 1.34 39.52 -8.68
N LEU A 538 0.56 39.38 -7.61
CA LEU A 538 -0.87 39.09 -7.68
C LEU A 538 -1.65 40.19 -8.42
N LEU A 539 -1.42 41.46 -8.08
CA LEU A 539 -2.04 42.60 -8.77
C LEU A 539 -1.67 42.64 -10.25
N ALA A 540 -0.40 42.36 -10.57
CA ALA A 540 0.08 42.29 -11.94
C ALA A 540 -0.60 41.17 -12.74
N VAL A 541 -0.68 39.96 -12.16
CA VAL A 541 -1.36 38.81 -12.75
C VAL A 541 -2.85 39.12 -12.95
N LEU A 542 -3.54 39.69 -11.95
CA LEU A 542 -4.94 40.12 -12.08
C LEU A 542 -5.14 41.11 -13.24
N SER A 543 -4.21 42.05 -13.43
CA SER A 543 -4.31 43.04 -14.51
C SER A 543 -4.06 42.48 -15.92
N VAL A 544 -3.26 41.42 -16.04
CA VAL A 544 -2.86 40.83 -17.33
C VAL A 544 -3.78 39.67 -17.72
N GLU A 545 -4.06 38.75 -16.80
CA GLU A 545 -4.86 37.54 -17.05
C GLU A 545 -6.37 37.82 -17.11
N LEU A 546 -6.84 38.80 -16.33
CA LEU A 546 -8.27 39.16 -16.22
C LEU A 546 -8.54 40.55 -16.80
N ALA A 547 -7.76 40.93 -17.82
CA ALA A 547 -7.80 42.24 -18.44
C ALA A 547 -9.20 42.57 -18.98
N ASN A 548 -9.88 43.50 -18.30
CA ASN A 548 -11.14 44.13 -18.70
C ASN A 548 -11.10 45.59 -18.22
N GLU A 549 -11.63 46.54 -18.98
CA GLU A 549 -11.66 47.96 -18.63
C GLU A 549 -12.28 48.20 -17.25
N GLU A 550 -13.37 47.50 -16.91
CA GLU A 550 -14.01 47.56 -15.59
C GLU A 550 -13.06 47.12 -14.47
N VAL A 551 -12.31 46.04 -14.69
CA VAL A 551 -11.36 45.47 -13.73
C VAL A 551 -10.18 46.38 -13.52
N VAL A 552 -9.62 46.96 -14.58
CA VAL A 552 -8.49 47.90 -14.50
C VAL A 552 -8.89 49.15 -13.72
N VAL A 553 -10.09 49.70 -13.95
CA VAL A 553 -10.61 50.85 -13.19
C VAL A 553 -10.76 50.51 -11.70
N ASP A 554 -11.31 49.34 -11.37
CA ASP A 554 -11.45 48.92 -9.98
C ASP A 554 -10.10 48.66 -9.28
N LEU A 555 -9.12 48.10 -10.00
CA LEU A 555 -7.75 47.93 -9.49
C LEU A 555 -7.07 49.28 -9.25
N ILE A 556 -7.30 50.29 -10.10
CA ILE A 556 -6.82 51.66 -9.87
C ILE A 556 -7.46 52.25 -8.60
N ARG A 557 -8.78 52.08 -8.42
CA ARG A 557 -9.48 52.51 -7.19
C ARG A 557 -8.91 51.83 -5.95
N LEU A 558 -8.62 50.53 -6.02
CA LEU A 558 -7.98 49.78 -4.93
C LEU A 558 -6.61 50.36 -4.56
N VAL A 559 -5.78 50.69 -5.55
CA VAL A 559 -4.46 51.27 -5.30
C VAL A 559 -4.54 52.67 -4.68
N LEU A 560 -5.51 53.49 -5.09
CA LEU A 560 -5.75 54.78 -4.44
C LEU A 560 -6.20 54.61 -2.98
N ALA A 561 -7.06 53.63 -2.70
CA ALA A 561 -7.46 53.31 -1.33
C ALA A 561 -6.28 52.81 -0.47
N LEU A 562 -5.36 52.00 -1.05
CA LEU A 562 -4.12 51.59 -0.39
C LEU A 562 -3.18 52.77 -0.12
N GLN A 563 -3.12 53.74 -1.04
CA GLN A 563 -2.34 54.95 -0.84
C GLN A 563 -2.93 55.81 0.29
N GLU A 564 -4.25 55.94 0.37
CA GLU A 564 -4.94 56.64 1.46
C GLU A 564 -4.71 55.94 2.81
N LEU A 565 -4.77 54.61 2.85
CA LEU A 565 -4.44 53.80 4.02
C LEU A 565 -3.03 54.12 4.56
N ALA A 566 -2.03 54.20 3.69
CA ALA A 566 -0.65 54.51 4.08
C ALA A 566 -0.46 55.97 4.57
N LEU A 567 -1.28 56.90 4.08
CA LEU A 567 -1.27 58.31 4.45
C LEU A 567 -2.08 58.60 5.73
N SER A 568 -3.07 57.75 6.03
CA SER A 568 -3.95 57.93 7.18
C SER A 568 -3.17 57.83 8.50
N SER A 569 -3.35 58.83 9.38
CA SER A 569 -2.76 58.84 10.72
C SER A 569 -3.59 58.09 11.76
N GLN A 570 -4.78 57.60 11.38
CA GLN A 570 -5.73 56.95 12.27
C GLN A 570 -5.50 55.44 12.41
N GLU A 571 -4.77 54.81 11.48
CA GLU A 571 -4.44 53.39 11.54
C GLU A 571 -2.96 53.20 11.95
N CYS A 572 -2.71 52.35 12.96
CA CYS A 572 -1.40 52.11 13.60
C CYS A 572 -0.41 51.31 12.75
N LEU A 573 -0.25 51.63 11.46
CA LEU A 573 0.75 50.96 10.62
C LEU A 573 2.18 51.40 10.97
N SER A 574 3.08 50.43 11.07
CA SER A 574 4.52 50.68 11.23
C SER A 574 5.08 51.46 10.02
N VAL A 575 6.19 52.17 10.22
CA VAL A 575 6.87 52.90 9.12
C VAL A 575 7.25 51.96 7.98
N PHE A 576 7.71 50.74 8.32
CA PHE A 576 8.05 49.71 7.34
C PHE A 576 6.84 49.32 6.49
N ASN A 577 5.68 49.07 7.10
CA ASN A 577 4.47 48.66 6.38
C ASN A 577 3.94 49.80 5.50
N ARG A 578 4.01 51.05 5.97
CA ARG A 578 3.67 52.24 5.16
C ARG A 578 4.56 52.34 3.91
N CYS A 579 5.87 52.18 4.07
CA CYS A 579 6.81 52.13 2.95
C CYS A 579 6.52 50.96 2.00
N GLY A 580 6.18 49.78 2.55
CA GLY A 580 5.77 48.60 1.79
C GLY A 580 4.53 48.85 0.93
N VAL A 581 3.47 49.42 1.51
CA VAL A 581 2.23 49.76 0.79
C VAL A 581 2.49 50.80 -0.30
N HIS A 582 3.29 51.84 -0.04
CA HIS A 582 3.69 52.80 -1.08
C HIS A 582 4.51 52.15 -2.20
N ALA A 583 5.38 51.19 -1.88
CA ALA A 583 6.11 50.43 -2.88
C ALA A 583 5.19 49.58 -3.76
N VAL A 584 4.14 48.96 -3.18
CA VAL A 584 3.11 48.24 -3.95
C VAL A 584 2.40 49.20 -4.91
N CYS A 585 1.95 50.36 -4.43
CA CYS A 585 1.27 51.36 -5.24
C CYS A 585 2.15 51.85 -6.40
N ALA A 586 3.39 52.22 -6.12
CA ALA A 586 4.33 52.72 -7.12
C ALA A 586 4.67 51.66 -8.18
N ALA A 587 4.88 50.41 -7.75
CA ALA A 587 5.19 49.30 -8.66
C ALA A 587 4.00 48.97 -9.58
N PHE A 588 2.78 48.96 -9.04
CA PHE A 588 1.58 48.66 -9.82
C PHE A 588 1.22 49.77 -10.81
N ILE A 589 1.27 51.04 -10.39
CA ILE A 589 1.04 52.19 -11.30
C ILE A 589 2.09 52.20 -12.43
N ASN A 590 3.35 51.89 -12.11
CA ASN A 590 4.39 51.77 -13.13
C ASN A 590 4.11 50.60 -14.09
N LEU A 591 3.56 49.48 -13.63
CA LEU A 591 3.15 48.38 -14.50
C LEU A 591 1.98 48.78 -15.41
N LEU A 592 0.92 49.39 -14.87
CA LEU A 592 -0.22 49.86 -15.65
C LEU A 592 0.20 50.88 -16.73
N SER A 593 1.18 51.75 -16.42
CA SER A 593 1.73 52.70 -17.39
C SER A 593 2.44 52.04 -18.59
N GLN A 594 2.74 50.73 -18.50
CA GLN A 594 3.39 49.94 -19.54
C GLN A 594 2.40 49.00 -20.27
N LEU A 595 1.25 48.67 -19.67
CA LEU A 595 0.20 47.82 -20.24
C LEU A 595 -0.92 48.62 -20.96
N GLY A 596 -1.19 49.89 -20.57
CA GLY A 596 -1.98 50.91 -21.31
C GLY A 596 -3.36 51.31 -20.73
N PRO A 597 -4.01 52.46 -21.12
CA PRO A 597 -3.56 53.79 -21.66
C PRO A 597 -3.88 55.00 -20.70
N PRO A 598 -3.53 56.31 -20.96
CA PRO A 598 -2.96 56.98 -22.16
C PRO A 598 -1.54 57.59 -21.93
N PRO A 599 -0.89 58.19 -22.96
CA PRO A 599 0.41 58.90 -22.84
C PRO A 599 0.58 59.86 -21.65
N PRO A 600 -0.44 60.60 -21.16
CA PRO A 600 -0.25 61.47 -19.98
C PRO A 600 -0.01 60.70 -18.69
N LEU A 601 -0.54 59.49 -18.50
CA LEU A 601 -0.23 58.68 -17.30
C LEU A 601 1.21 58.18 -17.36
N HIS A 602 1.66 57.74 -18.54
CA HIS A 602 3.06 57.38 -18.75
C HIS A 602 4.01 58.58 -18.57
N GLN A 603 3.62 59.77 -19.05
CA GLN A 603 4.37 61.01 -18.85
C GLN A 603 4.39 61.43 -17.37
N HIS A 604 3.27 61.33 -16.67
CA HIS A 604 3.19 61.64 -15.25
C HIS A 604 4.04 60.67 -14.43
N VAL A 605 3.96 59.36 -14.69
CA VAL A 605 4.77 58.35 -14.01
C VAL A 605 6.26 58.52 -14.30
N THR A 606 6.65 58.87 -15.54
CA THR A 606 8.06 59.15 -15.89
C THR A 606 8.56 60.47 -15.27
N GLN A 607 7.71 61.49 -15.15
CA GLN A 607 8.02 62.71 -14.40
C GLN A 607 8.19 62.42 -12.91
N VAL A 608 7.24 61.73 -12.28
CA VAL A 608 7.33 61.33 -10.87
C VAL A 608 8.54 60.42 -10.65
N ARG A 609 8.88 59.50 -11.57
CA ARG A 609 10.12 58.72 -11.50
C ARG A 609 11.37 59.60 -11.49
N ARG A 610 11.43 60.69 -12.27
CA ARG A 610 12.58 61.61 -12.24
C ARG A 610 12.74 62.30 -10.89
N TRP A 611 11.64 62.63 -10.21
CA TRP A 611 11.66 63.19 -8.85
C TRP A 611 11.94 62.12 -7.79
N SER A 612 11.38 60.92 -7.97
CA SER A 612 11.57 59.78 -7.10
C SER A 612 12.92 59.09 -7.30
N VAL A 613 13.72 59.36 -8.33
CA VAL A 613 15.12 58.87 -8.36
C VAL A 613 15.94 59.50 -7.23
N CYS A 614 15.58 60.70 -6.75
CA CYS A 614 16.13 61.25 -5.51
C CYS A 614 15.56 60.63 -4.21
N VAL A 615 14.42 59.93 -4.27
CA VAL A 615 13.72 59.35 -3.09
C VAL A 615 13.85 57.81 -3.03
N CYS A 616 13.94 57.13 -4.17
CA CYS A 616 14.17 55.69 -4.33
C CYS A 616 15.60 55.29 -3.93
N VAL A 617 16.57 56.22 -3.99
CA VAL A 617 17.89 55.99 -3.38
C VAL A 617 17.78 55.89 -1.85
N CYS A 618 16.79 56.54 -1.21
CA CYS A 618 16.52 56.37 0.23
C CYS A 618 15.73 55.09 0.57
N VAL A 619 15.02 54.48 -0.38
CA VAL A 619 14.25 53.23 -0.15
C VAL A 619 15.08 51.98 -0.46
N CYS A 620 16.21 52.12 -1.17
CA CYS A 620 17.06 50.98 -1.53
C CYS A 620 18.25 50.71 -0.60
N VAL A 621 18.58 51.57 0.39
CA VAL A 621 19.64 51.26 1.39
C VAL A 621 19.35 51.95 2.72
N CYS A 622 18.81 51.21 3.68
CA CYS A 622 19.04 51.43 5.12
C CYS A 622 19.17 50.05 5.76
N ASP A 623 20.32 49.40 5.52
CA ASP A 623 20.72 48.14 6.18
C ASP A 623 21.31 48.37 7.59
N GLU A 624 21.56 49.61 8.01
CA GLU A 624 22.05 49.88 9.38
C GLU A 624 21.53 51.23 9.92
N GLY A 625 20.94 51.20 11.12
CA GLY A 625 20.88 52.35 12.03
C GLY A 625 19.84 53.44 11.74
N VAL A 626 19.00 53.73 12.73
CA VAL A 626 18.03 54.84 12.76
C VAL A 626 18.73 56.19 12.60
N TYR A 627 18.38 56.99 11.58
CA TYR A 627 18.36 58.47 11.68
C TYR A 627 17.33 59.08 10.72
N MET A 628 16.28 59.68 11.28
CA MET A 628 15.33 60.56 10.58
C MET A 628 15.85 61.99 10.64
N HIS A 629 16.20 62.60 9.49
CA HIS A 629 16.22 64.04 9.38
C HIS A 629 14.96 64.52 8.66
N LYS A 630 14.21 65.39 9.36
CA LYS A 630 13.02 66.13 8.89
C LYS A 630 13.13 66.53 7.42
N ILE A 631 12.14 66.15 6.61
CA ILE A 631 11.80 66.88 5.39
C ILE A 631 10.37 67.40 5.57
N ARG A 632 10.28 68.71 5.85
CA ARG A 632 9.05 69.50 5.70
C ARG A 632 8.74 69.57 4.21
N CYS A 633 7.57 69.12 3.80
CA CYS A 633 6.99 69.56 2.52
C CYS A 633 6.44 70.98 2.71
N SER A 634 6.95 71.92 1.91
CA SER A 634 6.25 73.14 1.50
C SER A 634 5.26 72.82 0.40
#